data_AF-A0A7J0CZ36-F1
#
_entry.id   AF-A0A7J0CZ36-F1
#
_cell.length_a   1.000
_cell.length_b   1.000
_cell.length_c   1.000
_cell.angle_alpha   90.00
_cell.angle_beta   90.00
_cell.angle_gamma   90.00
#
_symmetry.space_group_name_H-M   'P 1'
#
loop_
_entity.id
_entity.type
_entity.pdbx_description
1 polymer ?
#
loop_
_entity_poly.entity_id
_entity_poly.type
_entity_poly.pdbx_seq_one_letter_code
_entity_poly.pdbx_strand_id
1 'polypeptide(L)'
;MTGGKVTIPDWPERTTQPGDALREIFTAMGGSCELTERGLTFTGTGRIHGIDVDLGEVGELTPGIAAVAALADSPSTLSGVAHLRLHETDRLAALTKEINELGGDVTETADGLHIRPRPLHGGVFHTYDDHRMATAGAIIGLAVKGVEIENVGTTAKTLPDFPDMWTGMLGA
;
A
#
# COMPACT_ATOMS: atom_id res chain seq x y z
N MET A 1 2.18 -2.11 -9.86
CA MET A 1 2.06 -0.92 -10.73
C MET A 1 3.10 -0.82 -11.85
N THR A 2 4.40 -0.92 -11.59
CA THR A 2 5.45 -0.47 -12.54
C THR A 2 5.80 -1.48 -13.64
N GLY A 3 5.21 -2.69 -13.62
CA GLY A 3 5.63 -3.80 -14.51
C GLY A 3 6.97 -4.44 -14.11
N GLY A 4 7.56 -3.99 -13.00
CA GLY A 4 8.84 -4.51 -12.50
C GLY A 4 8.72 -5.79 -11.68
N LYS A 5 9.87 -6.23 -11.16
CA LYS A 5 10.03 -7.43 -10.32
C LYS A 5 10.80 -7.05 -9.06
N VAL A 6 10.32 -7.46 -7.89
CA VAL A 6 10.97 -7.23 -6.59
C VAL A 6 11.04 -8.55 -5.83
N THR A 7 12.24 -8.91 -5.38
CA THR A 7 12.49 -10.10 -4.56
C THR A 7 12.71 -9.68 -3.11
N ILE A 8 11.92 -10.24 -2.21
CA ILE A 8 12.14 -10.15 -0.77
C ILE A 8 13.01 -11.35 -0.36
N PRO A 9 14.28 -11.13 0.01
CA PRO A 9 15.18 -12.21 0.40
C PRO A 9 14.69 -12.89 1.68
N ASP A 10 15.18 -14.12 1.90
CA ASP A 10 14.96 -14.88 3.13
C ASP A 10 13.48 -15.07 3.52
N TRP A 11 12.57 -15.02 2.53
CA TRP A 11 11.17 -15.28 2.78
C TRP A 11 10.97 -16.75 3.18
N PRO A 12 10.36 -17.04 4.34
CA PRO A 12 10.21 -18.40 4.82
C PRO A 12 9.18 -19.19 3.99
N GLU A 13 9.42 -20.49 3.80
CA GLU A 13 8.46 -21.37 3.12
C GLU A 13 7.09 -21.43 3.82
N ARG A 14 7.08 -21.23 5.15
CA ARG A 14 5.88 -21.17 5.97
C ARG A 14 6.00 -20.05 6.98
N THR A 15 4.93 -19.29 7.15
CA THR A 15 4.87 -18.21 8.13
C THR A 15 3.44 -18.01 8.61
N THR A 16 3.30 -17.46 9.80
CA THR A 16 2.03 -16.99 10.36
C THR A 16 1.94 -15.46 10.32
N GLN A 17 2.94 -14.79 9.73
CA GLN A 17 2.98 -13.34 9.68
C GLN A 17 1.96 -12.80 8.65
N PRO A 18 1.29 -11.70 8.97
CA PRO A 18 0.21 -11.14 8.14
C PRO A 18 0.67 -10.78 6.72
N GLY A 19 1.94 -10.42 6.54
CA GLY A 19 2.52 -10.11 5.24
C GLY A 19 2.43 -11.22 4.18
N ASP A 20 2.20 -12.48 4.58
CA ASP A 20 2.02 -13.58 3.63
C ASP A 20 0.74 -13.47 2.80
N ALA A 21 -0.29 -12.79 3.33
CA ALA A 21 -1.53 -12.50 2.59
C ALA A 21 -1.27 -11.68 1.31
N LEU A 22 -0.16 -10.94 1.22
CA LEU A 22 0.20 -10.17 0.03
C LEU A 22 0.39 -11.05 -1.22
N ARG A 23 0.76 -12.34 -1.06
CA ARG A 23 0.85 -13.31 -2.17
C ARG A 23 -0.47 -13.42 -2.92
N GLU A 24 -1.53 -13.66 -2.17
CA GLU A 24 -2.87 -13.86 -2.71
C GLU A 24 -3.45 -12.53 -3.20
N ILE A 25 -3.34 -11.47 -2.39
CA ILE A 25 -3.89 -10.15 -2.69
C ILE A 25 -3.29 -9.58 -3.98
N PHE A 26 -1.95 -9.50 -4.08
CA PHE A 26 -1.32 -8.92 -5.27
C PHE A 26 -1.42 -9.82 -6.51
N THR A 27 -1.60 -11.13 -6.34
CA THR A 27 -1.93 -12.02 -7.46
C THR A 27 -3.36 -11.76 -7.96
N ALA A 28 -4.34 -11.62 -7.05
CA ALA A 28 -5.72 -11.29 -7.39
C ALA A 28 -5.84 -9.90 -8.06
N MET A 29 -4.98 -8.95 -7.69
CA MET A 29 -4.87 -7.63 -8.34
C MET A 29 -4.13 -7.65 -9.69
N GLY A 30 -3.78 -8.83 -10.22
CA GLY A 30 -3.23 -8.99 -11.58
C GLY A 30 -1.70 -9.12 -11.64
N GLY A 31 -1.00 -9.21 -10.50
CA GLY A 31 0.40 -9.58 -10.45
C GLY A 31 0.63 -11.09 -10.40
N SER A 32 1.86 -11.49 -10.14
CA SER A 32 2.20 -12.87 -9.78
C SER A 32 3.27 -12.89 -8.70
N CYS A 33 3.32 -13.99 -7.93
CA CYS A 33 4.38 -14.22 -6.98
C CYS A 33 4.96 -15.63 -7.10
N GLU A 34 6.26 -15.76 -6.87
CA GLU A 34 6.98 -17.03 -6.90
C GLU A 34 7.96 -17.08 -5.73
N LEU A 35 7.90 -18.15 -4.92
CA LEU A 35 8.93 -18.42 -3.92
C LEU A 35 10.07 -19.19 -4.57
N THR A 36 11.28 -18.67 -4.49
CA THR A 36 12.51 -19.29 -5.00
C THR A 36 13.54 -19.39 -3.89
N GLU A 37 14.68 -20.05 -4.15
CA GLU A 37 15.82 -20.08 -3.23
C GLU A 37 16.37 -18.68 -2.89
N ARG A 38 16.11 -17.67 -3.73
CA ARG A 38 16.51 -16.27 -3.49
C ARG A 38 15.49 -15.49 -2.66
N GLY A 39 14.37 -16.10 -2.28
CA GLY A 39 13.26 -15.47 -1.58
C GLY A 39 11.98 -15.36 -2.41
N LEU A 40 11.01 -14.63 -1.87
CA LEU A 40 9.70 -14.42 -2.49
C LEU A 40 9.78 -13.28 -3.49
N THR A 41 9.45 -13.57 -4.74
CA THR A 41 9.48 -12.58 -5.80
C THR A 41 8.11 -12.23 -6.30
N PHE A 42 7.77 -10.95 -6.28
CA PHE A 42 6.58 -10.39 -6.91
C PHE A 42 6.92 -9.82 -8.28
N THR A 43 6.07 -10.09 -9.27
CA THR A 43 6.16 -9.54 -10.63
C THR A 43 4.87 -8.80 -10.96
N GLY A 44 4.99 -7.52 -11.32
CA GLY A 44 3.87 -6.71 -11.77
C GLY A 44 3.69 -6.76 -13.29
N THR A 45 2.48 -6.49 -13.78
CA THR A 45 2.14 -6.48 -15.22
C THR A 45 2.10 -5.07 -15.83
N GLY A 46 2.26 -4.02 -15.01
CA GLY A 46 2.06 -2.63 -15.43
C GLY A 46 0.61 -2.15 -15.29
N ARG A 47 -0.30 -3.07 -14.98
CA ARG A 47 -1.73 -2.82 -14.74
C ARG A 47 -2.10 -3.42 -13.40
N ILE A 48 -3.01 -2.78 -12.68
CA ILE A 48 -3.54 -3.24 -11.40
C ILE A 48 -5.05 -3.35 -11.57
N HIS A 49 -5.62 -4.48 -11.16
CA HIS A 49 -7.06 -4.63 -11.04
C HIS A 49 -7.49 -4.33 -9.61
N GLY A 50 -8.66 -3.71 -9.48
CA GLY A 50 -9.29 -3.53 -8.19
C GLY A 50 -9.68 -4.85 -7.55
N ILE A 51 -9.93 -4.81 -6.24
CA ILE A 51 -10.17 -6.01 -5.43
C ILE A 51 -11.26 -5.75 -4.38
N ASP A 52 -12.10 -6.75 -4.14
CA ASP A 52 -12.94 -6.81 -2.95
C ASP A 52 -12.28 -7.79 -1.97
N VAL A 53 -11.82 -7.29 -0.82
CA VAL A 53 -11.04 -8.08 0.15
C VAL A 53 -11.39 -7.72 1.59
N ASP A 54 -11.56 -8.77 2.40
CA ASP A 54 -11.65 -8.67 3.86
C ASP A 54 -10.23 -8.67 4.44
N LEU A 55 -9.89 -7.59 5.16
CA LEU A 55 -8.59 -7.41 5.80
C LEU A 55 -8.67 -7.53 7.32
N GLY A 56 -9.75 -8.06 7.89
CA GLY A 56 -9.95 -8.13 9.34
C GLY A 56 -8.79 -8.78 10.10
N GLU A 57 -8.24 -9.88 9.57
CA GLU A 57 -7.12 -10.61 10.19
C GLU A 57 -5.73 -9.99 9.88
N VAL A 58 -5.65 -9.11 8.89
CA VAL A 58 -4.40 -8.51 8.38
C VAL A 58 -4.51 -6.99 8.23
N GLY A 59 -5.27 -6.35 9.12
CA GLY A 59 -5.69 -4.96 8.98
C GLY A 59 -4.55 -3.97 8.83
N GLU A 60 -3.37 -4.29 9.36
CA GLU A 60 -2.17 -3.47 9.19
C GLU A 60 -1.70 -3.31 7.73
N LEU A 61 -2.13 -4.17 6.80
CA LEU A 61 -1.81 -4.06 5.38
C LEU A 61 -2.64 -2.99 4.65
N THR A 62 -3.73 -2.50 5.27
CA THR A 62 -4.70 -1.60 4.64
C THR A 62 -4.06 -0.36 3.99
N PRO A 63 -3.11 0.38 4.61
CA PRO A 63 -2.53 1.56 3.97
C PRO A 63 -1.81 1.26 2.65
N GLY A 64 -1.05 0.16 2.61
CA GLY A 64 -0.36 -0.26 1.39
C GLY A 64 -1.33 -0.74 0.30
N ILE A 65 -2.35 -1.52 0.69
CA ILE A 65 -3.36 -2.02 -0.26
C ILE A 65 -4.21 -0.88 -0.81
N ALA A 66 -4.61 0.07 0.03
CA ALA A 66 -5.36 1.26 -0.38
C ALA A 66 -4.57 2.11 -1.39
N ALA A 67 -3.26 2.32 -1.15
CA ALA A 67 -2.39 3.02 -2.09
C ALA A 67 -2.29 2.32 -3.46
N VAL A 68 -2.20 0.99 -3.47
CA VAL A 68 -2.19 0.20 -4.71
C VAL A 68 -3.56 0.24 -5.41
N ALA A 69 -4.66 0.11 -4.65
CA ALA A 69 -6.03 0.15 -5.16
C ALA A 69 -6.40 1.51 -5.77
N ALA A 70 -5.89 2.63 -5.22
CA ALA A 70 -6.07 3.97 -5.79
C ALA A 70 -5.49 4.11 -7.21
N LEU A 71 -4.58 3.21 -7.59
CA LEU A 71 -3.90 3.16 -8.89
C LEU A 71 -4.40 2.03 -9.80
N ALA A 72 -5.50 1.36 -9.41
CA ALA A 72 -6.11 0.29 -10.18
C ALA A 72 -6.90 0.79 -11.41
N ASP A 73 -7.28 -0.12 -12.29
CA ASP A 73 -8.17 0.15 -13.44
C ASP A 73 -9.64 -0.19 -13.18
N SER A 74 -9.96 -0.71 -11.99
CA SER A 74 -11.32 -0.99 -11.53
C SER A 74 -11.50 -0.69 -10.03
N PRO A 75 -12.74 -0.48 -9.55
CA PRO A 75 -13.02 -0.21 -8.14
C PRO A 75 -12.55 -1.31 -7.18
N SER A 76 -12.29 -0.92 -5.94
CA SER A 76 -11.93 -1.84 -4.84
C SER A 76 -12.78 -1.58 -3.59
N THR A 77 -12.98 -2.63 -2.79
CA THR A 77 -13.59 -2.57 -1.46
C THR A 77 -12.66 -3.26 -0.47
N LEU A 78 -12.24 -2.53 0.56
CA LEU A 78 -11.46 -3.05 1.67
C LEU A 78 -12.38 -3.07 2.90
N SER A 79 -12.65 -4.25 3.46
CA SER A 79 -13.61 -4.44 4.57
C SER A 79 -12.95 -5.06 5.81
N GLY A 80 -13.70 -5.15 6.92
CA GLY A 80 -13.25 -5.82 8.16
C GLY A 80 -12.28 -5.01 9.03
N VAL A 81 -11.99 -3.76 8.67
CA VAL A 81 -10.93 -2.93 9.26
C VAL A 81 -11.46 -1.75 10.08
N ALA A 82 -12.68 -1.84 10.61
CA ALA A 82 -13.25 -0.82 11.50
C ALA A 82 -12.32 -0.44 12.69
N HIS A 83 -11.54 -1.40 13.17
CA HIS A 83 -10.62 -1.23 14.30
C HIS A 83 -9.43 -0.30 13.98
N LEU A 84 -9.11 -0.06 12.70
CA LEU A 84 -8.03 0.83 12.27
C LEU A 84 -8.22 2.29 12.68
N ARG A 85 -9.42 2.67 13.13
CA ARG A 85 -9.72 3.99 13.67
C ARG A 85 -9.01 4.29 14.99
N LEU A 86 -8.63 3.23 15.71
CA LEU A 86 -8.04 3.29 17.04
C LEU A 86 -6.52 3.04 17.01
N HIS A 87 -5.91 3.05 15.83
CA HIS A 87 -4.48 2.83 15.65
C HIS A 87 -3.68 4.12 15.92
N GLU A 88 -2.44 4.20 15.43
CA GLU A 88 -1.58 5.38 15.57
C GLU A 88 -2.26 6.68 15.18
N THR A 89 -3.09 6.61 14.13
CA THR A 89 -4.06 7.60 13.71
C THR A 89 -5.35 6.89 13.34
N ASP A 90 -6.44 7.62 13.08
CA ASP A 90 -7.57 7.03 12.37
C ASP A 90 -7.14 6.80 10.91
N ARG A 91 -6.63 5.59 10.63
CA ARG A 91 -6.08 5.26 9.31
C ARG A 91 -7.13 5.31 8.21
N LEU A 92 -8.40 5.04 8.51
CA LEU A 92 -9.46 5.09 7.51
C LEU A 92 -9.73 6.54 7.11
N ALA A 93 -9.84 7.43 8.09
CA ALA A 93 -10.00 8.86 7.85
C ALA A 93 -8.78 9.46 7.15
N ALA A 94 -7.57 9.09 7.59
CA ALA A 94 -6.32 9.58 7.01
C ALA A 94 -6.16 9.14 5.55
N LEU A 95 -6.34 7.84 5.23
CA LEU A 95 -6.27 7.35 3.85
C LEU A 95 -7.32 8.01 2.95
N THR A 96 -8.55 8.14 3.46
CA THR A 96 -9.64 8.82 2.74
C THR A 96 -9.25 10.26 2.41
N LYS A 97 -8.77 11.02 3.40
CA LYS A 97 -8.36 12.41 3.21
C LYS A 97 -7.19 12.53 2.24
N GLU A 98 -6.08 11.86 2.49
CA GLU A 98 -4.85 12.08 1.72
C GLU A 98 -4.97 11.62 0.28
N ILE A 99 -5.65 10.50 0.01
CA ILE A 99 -5.86 10.04 -1.38
C ILE A 99 -6.80 11.02 -2.12
N ASN A 100 -7.83 11.54 -1.46
CA ASN A 100 -8.74 12.52 -2.06
C ASN A 100 -8.09 13.90 -2.27
N GLU A 101 -7.16 14.32 -1.41
CA GLU A 101 -6.35 15.54 -1.59
C GLU A 101 -5.42 15.46 -2.80
N LEU A 102 -5.05 14.25 -3.23
CA LEU A 102 -4.34 13.99 -4.49
C LEU A 102 -5.29 13.82 -5.69
N GLY A 103 -6.59 14.10 -5.54
CA GLY A 103 -7.59 14.01 -6.60
C GLY A 103 -8.26 12.65 -6.77
N GLY A 104 -8.06 11.74 -5.79
CA GLY A 104 -8.70 10.42 -5.77
C GLY A 104 -10.20 10.45 -5.48
N ASP A 105 -10.79 9.25 -5.41
CA ASP A 105 -12.18 9.03 -5.00
C ASP A 105 -12.22 7.83 -4.04
N VAL A 106 -12.02 8.13 -2.76
CA VAL A 106 -12.11 7.21 -1.64
C VAL A 106 -13.27 7.62 -0.76
N THR A 107 -14.14 6.66 -0.48
CA THR A 107 -15.24 6.80 0.47
C THR A 107 -15.00 5.86 1.63
N GLU A 108 -14.93 6.42 2.83
CA GLU A 108 -14.91 5.64 4.05
C GLU A 108 -16.26 4.93 4.28
N THR A 109 -16.22 3.67 4.68
CA THR A 109 -17.39 2.87 5.06
C THR A 109 -17.42 2.65 6.57
N ALA A 110 -18.46 1.98 7.07
CA ALA A 110 -18.55 1.63 8.48
C ALA A 110 -17.37 0.76 8.95
N ASP A 111 -16.85 -0.09 8.07
CA ASP A 111 -15.84 -1.10 8.36
C ASP A 111 -14.61 -1.08 7.44
N GLY A 112 -14.42 -0.03 6.64
CA GLY A 112 -13.25 0.10 5.78
C GLY A 112 -13.38 1.18 4.72
N LEU A 113 -13.00 0.87 3.47
CA LEU A 113 -12.87 1.84 2.38
C LEU A 113 -13.47 1.30 1.08
N HIS A 114 -14.18 2.15 0.35
CA HIS A 114 -14.51 1.95 -1.06
C HIS A 114 -13.67 2.92 -1.90
N ILE A 115 -12.95 2.39 -2.89
CA ILE A 115 -11.99 3.14 -3.69
C ILE A 115 -12.38 3.04 -5.16
N ARG A 116 -12.66 4.18 -5.78
CA ARG A 116 -12.92 4.30 -7.21
C ARG A 116 -11.71 4.96 -7.88
N PRO A 117 -11.01 4.27 -8.79
CA PRO A 117 -9.84 4.85 -9.41
C PRO A 117 -10.16 6.14 -10.18
N ARG A 118 -9.35 7.17 -9.93
CA ARG A 118 -9.38 8.47 -10.61
C ARG A 118 -7.95 8.89 -10.93
N PRO A 119 -7.72 9.69 -11.99
CA PRO A 119 -6.41 10.28 -12.21
C PRO A 119 -5.99 11.12 -11.00
N LEU A 120 -4.86 10.76 -10.40
CA LEU A 120 -4.27 11.49 -9.28
C LEU A 120 -3.32 12.59 -9.79
N HIS A 121 -3.04 13.57 -8.93
CA HIS A 121 -2.04 14.61 -9.14
C HIS A 121 -1.04 14.68 -7.98
N GLY A 122 0.07 15.39 -8.19
CA GLY A 122 1.06 15.64 -7.14
C GLY A 122 0.51 16.52 -6.02
N GLY A 123 1.16 16.48 -4.87
CA GLY A 123 0.74 17.15 -3.64
C GLY A 123 1.50 16.59 -2.43
N VAL A 124 1.29 17.21 -1.27
CA VAL A 124 1.85 16.71 -0.01
C VAL A 124 0.94 15.62 0.52
N PHE A 125 1.52 14.48 0.89
CA PHE A 125 0.85 13.37 1.55
C PHE A 125 1.29 13.34 3.03
N HIS A 126 0.37 13.65 3.93
CA HIS A 126 0.61 13.75 5.36
C HIS A 126 0.63 12.37 6.01
N THR A 127 1.52 12.19 6.99
CA THR A 127 1.79 10.86 7.56
C THR A 127 1.18 10.64 8.93
N TYR A 128 0.77 11.70 9.62
CA TYR A 128 0.13 11.60 10.95
C TYR A 128 0.99 10.83 11.98
N ASP A 129 2.30 10.95 11.86
CA ASP A 129 3.28 10.16 12.63
C ASP A 129 3.07 8.64 12.53
N ASP A 130 2.46 8.16 11.44
CA ASP A 130 2.25 6.76 11.15
C ASP A 130 3.15 6.28 10.00
N HIS A 131 4.11 5.42 10.34
CA HIS A 131 4.97 4.73 9.37
C HIS A 131 4.22 4.09 8.19
N ARG A 132 3.00 3.58 8.38
CA ARG A 132 2.25 2.94 7.29
C ARG A 132 1.59 3.95 6.36
N MET A 133 1.26 5.13 6.85
CA MET A 133 0.83 6.24 5.99
C MET A 133 2.01 6.75 5.16
N ALA A 134 3.21 6.84 5.76
CA ALA A 134 4.42 7.20 5.02
C ALA A 134 4.73 6.24 3.86
N THR A 135 4.67 4.92 4.10
CA THR A 135 4.88 3.94 3.02
C THR A 135 3.76 3.95 1.98
N ALA A 136 2.51 4.22 2.37
CA ALA A 136 1.40 4.40 1.43
C ALA A 136 1.64 5.59 0.48
N GLY A 137 2.08 6.73 1.00
CA GLY A 137 2.46 7.90 0.19
C GLY A 137 3.60 7.59 -0.78
N ALA A 138 4.61 6.83 -0.34
CA ALA A 138 5.72 6.39 -1.20
C ALA A 138 5.25 5.52 -2.36
N ILE A 139 4.34 4.58 -2.11
CA ILE A 139 3.74 3.72 -3.13
C ILE A 139 3.00 4.57 -4.19
N ILE A 140 2.21 5.55 -3.79
CA ILE A 140 1.51 6.45 -4.72
C ILE A 140 2.52 7.25 -5.55
N GLY A 141 3.57 7.78 -4.90
CA GLY A 141 4.62 8.56 -5.56
C GLY A 141 5.41 7.82 -6.64
N LEU A 142 5.36 6.48 -6.69
CA LEU A 142 5.94 5.70 -7.80
C LEU A 142 5.22 5.93 -9.13
N ALA A 143 3.90 6.18 -9.09
CA ALA A 143 3.06 6.31 -10.26
C ALA A 143 2.62 7.76 -10.52
N VAL A 144 2.63 8.60 -9.48
CA VAL A 144 2.12 9.98 -9.52
C VAL A 144 3.27 10.94 -9.29
N LYS A 145 3.61 11.70 -10.33
CA LYS A 145 4.68 12.70 -10.25
C LYS A 145 4.31 13.84 -9.30
N GLY A 146 5.26 14.23 -8.45
CA GLY A 146 5.14 15.39 -7.57
C GLY A 146 4.40 15.10 -6.26
N VAL A 147 4.28 13.82 -5.86
CA VAL A 147 3.87 13.46 -4.50
C VAL A 147 5.07 13.64 -3.57
N GLU A 148 4.88 14.42 -2.50
CA GLU A 148 5.88 14.65 -1.45
C GLU A 148 5.35 14.09 -0.13
N ILE A 149 6.13 13.25 0.56
CA ILE A 149 5.70 12.62 1.82
C ILE A 149 6.15 13.49 2.99
N GLU A 150 5.20 13.95 3.81
CA GLU A 150 5.52 14.68 5.03
C GLU A 150 6.15 13.74 6.06
N ASN A 151 7.25 14.17 6.70
CA ASN A 151 7.84 13.43 7.81
C ASN A 151 8.12 11.95 7.51
N VAL A 152 8.78 11.64 6.38
CA VAL A 152 9.13 10.25 6.01
C VAL A 152 9.91 9.53 7.12
N GLY A 153 10.62 10.25 8.00
CA GLY A 153 11.34 9.69 9.14
C GLY A 153 10.46 8.93 10.14
N THR A 154 9.14 9.11 10.13
CA THR A 154 8.21 8.32 10.96
C THR A 154 8.27 6.81 10.66
N THR A 155 8.78 6.41 9.48
CA THR A 155 9.02 5.00 9.16
C THR A 155 9.97 4.31 10.14
N ALA A 156 10.81 5.06 10.85
CA ALA A 156 11.72 4.53 11.87
C ALA A 156 11.05 3.81 13.03
N LYS A 157 9.72 3.91 13.16
CA LYS A 157 8.96 3.07 14.09
C LYS A 157 9.18 1.56 13.86
N THR A 158 9.30 1.13 12.61
CA THR A 158 9.50 -0.29 12.27
C THR A 158 10.57 -0.53 11.22
N LEU A 159 10.94 0.48 10.43
CA LEU A 159 11.95 0.39 9.39
C LEU A 159 12.74 1.73 9.29
N PRO A 160 13.72 1.95 10.17
CA PRO A 160 14.54 3.17 10.20
C PRO A 160 15.18 3.52 8.86
N ASP A 161 15.71 2.52 8.16
CA ASP A 161 16.44 2.71 6.91
C ASP A 161 15.52 2.73 5.69
N PHE A 162 14.19 2.86 5.87
CA PHE A 162 13.24 2.87 4.76
C PHE A 162 13.59 3.88 3.65
N PRO A 163 13.94 5.15 3.93
CA PRO A 163 14.28 6.09 2.86
C PRO A 163 15.45 5.63 1.99
N ASP A 164 16.51 5.09 2.60
CA ASP A 164 17.70 4.61 1.91
C ASP A 164 17.43 3.30 1.17
N MET A 165 16.68 2.38 1.77
CA MET A 165 16.25 1.14 1.11
C MET A 165 15.36 1.43 -0.10
N TRP A 166 14.46 2.39 0.03
CA TRP A 166 13.52 2.77 -1.02
C TRP A 166 14.23 3.42 -2.21
N THR A 167 15.10 4.39 -1.96
CA THR A 167 15.91 5.05 -3.00
C THR A 167 16.88 4.07 -3.66
N GLY A 168 17.57 3.24 -2.86
CA GLY A 168 18.45 2.18 -3.34
C GLY A 168 17.72 1.15 -4.22
N MET A 169 16.50 0.75 -3.85
CA MET A 169 15.66 -0.13 -4.67
C MET A 169 15.34 0.48 -6.05
N LEU A 170 15.11 1.79 -6.12
CA LEU A 170 14.79 2.50 -7.35
C LEU A 170 16.03 2.82 -8.21
N GLY A 171 17.24 2.63 -7.67
CA GLY A 171 18.49 3.00 -8.35
C GLY A 171 18.65 4.51 -8.53
N ALA A 172 18.04 5.29 -7.64
CA ALA A 172 18.01 6.75 -7.65
C ALA A 172 19.04 7.35 -6.68
#